data_AF-A0AAD5KBI5-F1
#
_entry.id   AF-A0AAD5KBI5-F1
#
_cell.length_a   1.000
_cell.length_b   1.000
_cell.length_c   1.000
_cell.angle_alpha   90.00
_cell.angle_beta   90.00
_cell.angle_gamma   90.00
#
_symmetry.space_group_name_H-M   'P 1'
#
loop_
_entity.id
_entity.type
_entity.pdbx_description
1 polymer ?
#
loop_
_entity_poly.entity_id
_entity_poly.type
_entity_poly.pdbx_seq_one_letter_code
_entity_poly.pdbx_strand_id
1 'polypeptide(L)'
;MHSSFIARAVHKPSIQFVGSRVNLWKNAAHQHGPHPMTPANLEKHVAKADPIVPAKAKSPSYSAGSVEFSQRPVRFHHVALTEAEIEAIESGGATFY
;
A
#
# COMPACT_ATOMS: atom_id res chain seq x y z
N MET A 1 13.21 -7.02 44.06
CA MET A 1 13.16 -6.82 42.60
C MET A 1 11.72 -7.04 42.16
N HIS A 2 11.03 -5.97 41.75
CA HIS A 2 9.63 -6.05 41.32
C HIS A 2 9.61 -6.37 39.82
N SER A 3 9.12 -7.54 39.43
CA SER A 3 8.86 -7.86 38.03
C SER A 3 7.52 -7.23 37.63
N SER A 4 7.57 -6.14 36.87
CA SER A 4 6.41 -5.54 36.24
C SER A 4 5.87 -6.48 35.16
N PHE A 5 4.77 -7.16 35.46
CA PHE A 5 3.95 -7.83 34.45
C PHE A 5 3.27 -6.76 33.58
N ILE A 6 3.89 -6.44 32.44
CA ILE A 6 3.23 -5.64 31.40
C ILE A 6 2.13 -6.52 30.77
N ALA A 7 0.88 -6.24 31.13
CA ALA A 7 -0.29 -6.87 30.55
C ALA A 7 -0.42 -6.48 29.06
N ARG A 8 0.11 -7.32 28.15
CA ARG A 8 -0.18 -7.26 26.71
C ARG A 8 -1.63 -7.69 26.46
N ALA A 9 -2.58 -6.80 26.69
CA ALA A 9 -3.99 -7.09 26.45
C ALA A 9 -4.72 -5.90 25.80
N VAL A 10 -4.48 -5.57 24.52
CA VAL A 10 -5.37 -4.62 23.80
C VAL A 10 -5.60 -4.89 22.29
N HIS A 11 -4.95 -5.85 21.60
CA HIS A 11 -5.30 -6.10 20.19
C HIS A 11 -5.51 -7.59 19.89
N LYS A 12 -6.73 -8.08 20.17
CA LYS A 12 -7.22 -9.35 19.61
C LYS A 12 -7.88 -9.05 18.27
N PRO A 13 -7.39 -9.58 17.13
CA PRO A 13 -8.06 -9.42 15.85
C PRO A 13 -9.43 -10.10 15.89
N SER A 14 -10.44 -9.45 15.30
CA SER A 14 -11.82 -9.96 15.21
C SER A 14 -11.92 -11.24 14.37
N ILE A 15 -10.99 -11.44 13.43
CA ILE A 15 -10.92 -12.63 12.59
C ILE A 15 -9.83 -13.56 13.12
N GLN A 16 -10.27 -14.63 13.79
CA GLN A 16 -9.40 -15.73 14.19
C GLN A 16 -9.53 -16.86 13.17
N PHE A 17 -8.39 -17.30 12.65
CA PHE A 17 -8.36 -18.46 11.77
C PHE A 17 -8.39 -19.69 12.65
N VAL A 18 -9.50 -20.41 12.62
CA VAL A 18 -9.62 -21.68 13.34
C VAL A 18 -8.80 -22.72 12.59
N GLY A 19 -7.56 -22.95 13.05
CA GLY A 19 -6.68 -23.99 12.52
C GLY A 19 -5.42 -23.50 11.78
N SER A 20 -4.57 -24.46 11.42
CA SER A 20 -3.28 -24.21 10.77
C SER A 20 -3.46 -23.75 9.32
N ARG A 21 -2.89 -22.59 8.98
CA ARG A 21 -2.89 -22.03 7.61
C ARG A 21 -1.94 -22.76 6.65
N VAL A 22 -1.18 -23.73 7.15
CA VAL A 22 -0.12 -24.42 6.40
C VAL A 22 -0.66 -25.12 5.16
N ASN A 23 -1.94 -25.51 5.11
CA ASN A 23 -2.51 -26.25 3.98
C ASN A 23 -3.50 -25.45 3.12
N LEU A 24 -3.82 -24.20 3.47
CA LEU A 24 -4.81 -23.40 2.72
C LEU A 24 -4.37 -23.09 1.29
N TRP A 25 -3.06 -23.02 1.04
CA TRP A 25 -2.51 -22.54 -0.22
C TRP A 25 -1.62 -23.55 -0.95
N LYS A 26 -1.46 -24.77 -0.41
CA LYS A 26 -0.54 -25.76 -1.01
C LYS A 26 -1.06 -26.39 -2.31
N ASN A 27 -2.37 -26.50 -2.45
CA ASN A 27 -3.02 -27.20 -3.57
C ASN A 27 -4.02 -26.32 -4.33
N ALA A 28 -4.09 -25.03 -4.00
CA ALA A 28 -4.90 -24.10 -4.78
C ALA A 28 -4.13 -23.81 -6.07
N ALA A 29 -4.51 -24.49 -7.17
CA ALA A 29 -4.05 -24.10 -8.48
C ALA A 29 -4.41 -22.63 -8.68
N HIS A 30 -3.42 -21.81 -9.00
CA HIS A 30 -3.68 -20.43 -9.39
C HIS A 30 -4.61 -20.49 -10.61
N GLN A 31 -5.79 -19.88 -10.49
CA GLN A 31 -6.71 -19.78 -11.61
C GLN A 31 -6.04 -18.89 -12.66
N HIS A 32 -5.56 -19.52 -13.73
CA HIS A 32 -5.00 -18.83 -14.89
C HIS A 32 -6.11 -18.70 -15.92
N GLY A 33 -6.63 -17.48 -16.11
CA GLY A 33 -7.68 -17.21 -17.09
C GLY A 33 -8.76 -16.28 -16.54
N PRO A 34 -9.73 -15.90 -17.40
CA PRO A 34 -10.88 -15.11 -16.96
C PRO A 34 -11.68 -15.89 -15.91
N HIS A 35 -12.18 -15.18 -14.90
CA HIS A 35 -13.03 -15.77 -13.86
C HIS A 35 -14.24 -16.47 -14.51
N PRO A 36 -14.74 -17.61 -13.99
CA PRO A 36 -15.87 -18.33 -14.59
C PRO A 36 -17.16 -17.49 -14.71
N MET A 37 -17.32 -16.45 -13.87
CA MET A 37 -18.44 -15.50 -13.95
C MET A 37 -18.14 -14.27 -14.83
N THR A 38 -17.06 -14.29 -15.62
CA THR A 38 -16.75 -13.17 -16.52
C THR A 38 -17.79 -13.14 -17.64
N PRO A 39 -18.47 -12.01 -17.88
CA PRO A 39 -19.45 -11.91 -18.95
C PRO A 39 -18.78 -12.10 -20.32
N ALA A 40 -19.43 -12.87 -21.22
CA ALA A 40 -18.85 -13.24 -22.52
C ALA A 40 -18.51 -12.06 -23.45
N ASN A 41 -19.10 -10.87 -23.22
CA ASN A 41 -18.87 -9.67 -24.04
C ASN A 41 -17.96 -8.62 -23.38
N LEU A 42 -17.17 -8.99 -22.36
CA LEU A 42 -16.30 -8.06 -21.63
C LEU A 42 -15.34 -7.28 -22.57
N GLU A 43 -14.79 -7.96 -23.58
CA GLU A 43 -13.80 -7.38 -24.50
C GLU A 43 -14.30 -6.18 -25.31
N LYS A 44 -15.62 -6.01 -25.46
CA LYS A 44 -16.22 -4.91 -26.22
C LYS A 44 -16.41 -3.64 -25.39
N HIS A 45 -16.48 -3.79 -24.07
CA HIS A 45 -16.80 -2.70 -23.14
C HIS A 45 -15.63 -2.35 -22.20
N VAL A 46 -14.53 -3.09 -22.28
CA VAL A 46 -13.31 -2.81 -21.51
C VAL A 46 -12.24 -2.31 -22.46
N ALA A 47 -11.67 -1.14 -22.14
CA ALA A 47 -10.53 -0.60 -22.85
C ALA A 47 -9.37 -1.60 -22.80
N LYS A 48 -8.95 -2.10 -23.97
CA LYS A 48 -7.75 -2.93 -24.09
C LYS A 48 -6.54 -2.03 -24.04
N ALA A 49 -5.51 -2.44 -23.30
CA ALA A 49 -4.21 -1.79 -23.38
C ALA A 49 -3.66 -1.98 -24.80
N ASP A 50 -3.16 -0.91 -25.41
CA ASP A 50 -2.48 -1.01 -26.69
C ASP A 50 -1.30 -1.98 -26.58
N PRO A 51 -1.03 -2.80 -27.61
CA PRO A 51 0.06 -3.75 -27.57
C PRO A 51 1.38 -2.99 -27.37
N ILE A 52 1.99 -3.20 -26.19
CA ILE A 52 3.33 -2.71 -25.90
C ILE A 52 4.26 -3.44 -26.86
N VAL A 53 4.68 -2.77 -27.93
CA VAL A 53 5.79 -3.26 -28.76
C VAL A 53 6.97 -3.44 -27.81
N PRO A 54 7.55 -4.65 -27.69
CA PRO A 54 8.68 -4.86 -26.79
C PRO A 54 9.82 -3.95 -27.25
N ALA A 55 10.01 -2.86 -26.51
CA ALA A 55 11.11 -1.96 -26.75
C ALA A 55 12.40 -2.77 -26.62
N LYS A 56 13.22 -2.74 -27.67
CA LYS A 56 14.58 -3.31 -27.68
C LYS A 56 15.26 -2.90 -26.37
N ALA A 57 15.70 -3.86 -25.56
CA ALA A 57 16.23 -3.62 -24.23
C ALA A 57 17.33 -2.55 -24.29
N LYS A 58 16.98 -1.32 -23.91
CA LYS A 58 17.96 -0.28 -23.66
C LYS A 58 18.59 -0.62 -22.31
N SER A 59 19.91 -0.67 -22.28
CA SER A 59 20.71 -0.72 -21.06
C SER A 59 20.12 0.24 -20.01
N PRO A 60 20.16 -0.10 -18.71
CA PRO A 60 19.54 0.70 -17.66
C PRO A 60 20.15 2.11 -17.65
N SER A 61 19.48 3.03 -18.34
CA SER A 61 19.71 4.44 -18.20
C SER A 61 19.05 4.82 -16.88
N TYR A 62 19.85 5.02 -15.85
CA TYR A 62 19.37 5.72 -14.67
C TYR A 62 18.76 7.06 -15.12
N SER A 63 17.54 7.32 -14.66
CA SER A 63 16.70 8.51 -14.88
C SER A 63 16.08 8.69 -16.28
N ALA A 64 14.95 8.04 -16.52
CA ALA A 64 13.94 8.52 -17.48
C ALA A 64 12.51 8.42 -16.92
N GLY A 65 12.36 8.33 -15.60
CA GLY A 65 11.06 8.11 -14.95
C GLY A 65 10.95 8.49 -13.48
N SER A 66 12.02 8.97 -12.83
CA SER A 66 11.88 9.59 -11.50
C SER A 66 11.43 11.04 -11.71
N VAL A 67 10.17 11.33 -11.37
CA VAL A 67 9.73 12.72 -11.25
C VAL A 67 10.39 13.28 -9.99
N GLU A 68 11.44 14.06 -10.18
CA GLU A 68 12.08 14.80 -9.09
C GLU A 68 11.06 15.70 -8.39
N PHE A 69 10.96 15.59 -7.08
CA PHE A 69 9.93 16.28 -6.29
C PHE A 69 10.07 17.81 -6.39
N SER A 70 11.30 18.29 -6.61
CA SER A 70 11.64 19.69 -6.89
C SER A 70 10.97 20.25 -8.15
N GLN A 71 10.62 19.40 -9.11
CA GLN A 71 9.99 19.81 -10.37
C GLN A 71 8.46 19.87 -10.29
N ARG A 72 7.87 19.50 -9.15
CA ARG A 72 6.41 19.52 -8.97
C ARG A 72 5.93 20.93 -8.64
N PRO A 73 4.72 21.33 -9.08
CA PRO A 73 4.11 22.59 -8.67
C PRO A 73 4.04 22.73 -7.14
N VAL A 74 4.21 23.96 -6.64
CA VAL A 74 4.29 24.30 -5.21
C VAL A 74 3.16 23.69 -4.37
N ARG A 75 1.95 23.58 -4.91
CA ARG A 75 0.79 22.96 -4.25
C ARG A 75 0.96 21.49 -3.84
N PHE A 76 1.96 20.80 -4.40
CA PHE A 76 2.28 19.41 -4.07
C PHE A 76 3.46 19.27 -3.12
N HIS A 77 4.09 20.37 -2.72
CA HIS A 77 5.14 20.36 -1.71
C HIS A 77 4.50 20.34 -0.33
N HIS A 78 5.13 19.61 0.59
CA HIS A 78 4.75 19.66 1.99
C HIS A 78 5.06 21.06 2.54
N VAL A 79 4.11 21.65 3.25
CA VAL A 79 4.34 22.89 4.00
C VAL A 79 5.32 22.56 5.13
N ALA A 80 6.35 23.39 5.30
CA ALA A 80 7.24 23.27 6.44
C ALA A 80 6.44 23.53 7.73
N LEU A 81 6.47 22.57 8.66
CA LEU A 81 5.77 22.71 9.94
C LEU A 81 6.40 23.85 10.75
N THR A 82 5.54 24.71 11.29
CA THR A 82 5.92 25.76 12.25
C THR A 82 6.20 25.15 13.62
N GLU A 83 6.97 25.85 14.47
CA GLU A 83 7.29 25.38 15.83
C GLU A 83 6.02 25.08 16.66
N ALA A 84 4.98 25.90 16.51
CA ALA A 84 3.70 25.69 17.17
C ALA A 84 2.97 24.41 16.69
N GLU A 85 3.06 24.09 15.39
CA GLU A 85 2.49 22.84 14.85
C GLU A 85 3.28 21.63 15.32
N ILE A 86 4.61 21.75 15.40
CA ILE A 86 5.48 20.69 15.94
C ILE A 86 5.11 20.43 17.40
N GLU A 87 5.01 21.48 18.22
CA GLU A 87 4.60 21.38 19.63
C GLU A 87 3.19 20.77 19.77
N ALA A 88 2.24 21.17 18.92
CA ALA A 88 0.89 20.62 18.94
C ALA A 88 0.86 19.11 18.60
N ILE A 89 1.70 18.65 17.68
CA ILE A 89 1.84 17.23 17.34
C ILE A 89 2.50 16.47 18.50
N GLU A 90 3.57 17.01 19.08
CA GLU A 90 4.31 16.39 20.18
C GLU A 90 3.50 16.31 21.47
N SER A 91 2.71 17.35 21.76
CA SER A 91 1.76 17.39 22.89
C SER A 91 0.48 16.60 22.63
N GLY A 92 0.30 16.03 21.44
CA GLY A 92 -0.90 15.26 21.07
C GLY A 92 -2.18 16.10 21.03
N GLY A 93 -2.07 17.40 20.77
CA GLY A 93 -3.19 18.34 20.81
C GLY A 93 -3.71 18.64 22.21
N ALA A 94 -3.03 18.18 23.27
CA ALA A 94 -3.39 18.44 24.65
C ALA A 94 -2.65 19.67 25.19
N THR A 95 -2.86 20.84 24.57
CA THR A 95 -2.50 22.11 25.22
C THR A 95 -3.56 22.41 26.28
N PHE A 96 -3.17 22.33 27.55
CA PHE A 96 -4.01 22.69 28.69
C PHE A 96 -4.32 24.19 28.64
N TYR A 97 -5.55 24.54 28.27
CA TYR A 97 -6.22 25.73 28.77
C TYR A 97 -7.07 25.36 29.98
#